data_AF-A0AAD8WGX4-F1
#
_entry.id   AF-A0AAD8WGX4-F1
#
_cell.length_a   1.000
_cell.length_b   1.000
_cell.length_c   1.000
_cell.angle_alpha   90.00
_cell.angle_beta   90.00
_cell.angle_gamma   90.00
#
_symmetry.space_group_name_H-M   'P 1'
#
loop_
_entity.id
_entity.type
_entity.pdbx_description
1 polymer ?
#
loop_
_entity_poly.entity_id
_entity_poly.type
_entity_poly.pdbx_seq_one_letter_code
_entity_poly.pdbx_strand_id
1 'polypeptide(L)'
;MERLLRRDRDDLPDDVLAEVLRRLSPRCLAASRCVRKAWRRAIDESRLLRADLLPLSLAGIFMQFEEHKFPEFFSRPSSRKINANLDFLPPITSSSEDQMCKDYNIFDHCNGLLLVNEYVVNPATRRWDPPHPDRLPTDLWG
;
A
#
# COMPACT_ATOMS: atom_id res chain seq x y z
N MET A 1 24.29 29.13 32.89
CA MET A 1 23.41 29.82 31.92
C MET A 1 23.88 29.69 30.46
N GLU A 2 24.69 28.70 30.07
CA GLU A 2 25.22 28.61 28.68
C GLU A 2 24.72 27.39 27.88
N ARG A 3 24.00 26.45 28.51
CA ARG A 3 23.52 25.22 27.84
C ARG A 3 22.23 25.41 27.04
N LEU A 4 21.56 26.56 27.15
CA LEU A 4 20.32 26.85 26.43
C LEU A 4 20.57 27.49 25.05
N LEU A 5 21.71 28.16 24.84
CA LEU A 5 22.02 28.84 23.58
C LEU A 5 22.65 27.93 22.50
N ARG A 6 23.14 26.75 22.88
CA ARG A 6 23.75 25.80 21.93
C ARG A 6 22.75 24.93 21.18
N ARG A 7 21.51 24.79 21.68
CA ARG A 7 20.51 23.89 21.09
C ARG A 7 19.74 24.52 19.94
N ASP A 8 19.60 25.85 19.92
CA ASP A 8 18.90 26.58 18.86
C ASP A 8 19.69 26.76 17.56
N ARG A 9 21.01 26.52 17.55
CA ARG A 9 21.86 26.80 16.37
C ARG A 9 21.96 25.68 15.34
N ASP A 10 21.53 24.46 15.69
CA ASP A 10 21.64 23.27 14.82
C ASP A 10 20.28 22.76 14.31
N ASP A 11 19.17 23.37 14.74
CA ASP A 11 17.84 22.99 14.27
C ASP A 11 17.53 23.75 12.97
N LEU A 12 17.32 22.98 11.90
CA LEU A 12 16.91 23.52 10.60
C LEU A 12 15.56 24.25 10.74
N PRO A 13 15.38 25.45 10.17
CA PRO A 13 14.09 26.15 10.14
C PRO A 13 12.97 25.27 9.58
N ASP A 14 11.76 25.38 10.13
CA ASP A 14 10.65 24.48 9.77
C ASP A 14 10.22 24.60 8.30
N ASP A 15 10.37 25.77 7.71
CA ASP A 15 10.09 26.03 6.29
C ASP A 15 11.06 25.27 5.38
N VAL A 16 12.36 25.27 5.71
CA VAL A 16 13.37 24.53 4.97
C VAL A 16 13.21 23.02 5.19
N LEU A 17 12.90 22.61 6.42
CA LEU A 17 12.57 21.22 6.74
C LEU A 17 11.33 20.75 5.97
N ALA A 18 10.29 21.58 5.90
CA ALA A 18 9.07 21.29 5.15
C ALA A 18 9.37 21.14 3.65
N GLU A 19 10.25 21.97 3.09
CA GLU A 19 10.65 21.88 1.67
C GLU A 19 11.38 20.57 1.35
N VAL A 20 12.23 20.09 2.26
CA VAL A 20 12.88 18.78 2.13
C VAL A 20 11.84 17.66 2.24
N LEU A 21 10.99 17.70 3.28
CA LEU A 21 9.99 16.66 3.55
C LEU A 21 8.93 16.58 2.44
N ARG A 22 8.59 17.69 1.78
CA ARG A 22 7.62 17.72 0.66
C ARG A 22 8.05 16.85 -0.53
N ARG A 23 9.33 16.50 -0.63
CA ARG A 23 9.86 15.61 -1.69
C ARG A 23 9.62 14.12 -1.41
N LEU A 24 9.16 13.76 -0.21
CA LEU A 24 8.87 12.38 0.15
C LEU A 24 7.51 11.94 -0.38
N SER A 25 7.37 10.64 -0.65
CA SER A 25 6.06 10.04 -0.92
C SER A 25 5.13 10.19 0.29
N PRO A 26 3.80 10.21 0.10
CA PRO A 26 2.84 10.38 1.20
C PRO A 26 3.06 9.38 2.36
N ARG A 27 3.41 8.12 2.05
CA ARG A 27 3.72 7.09 3.05
C ARG A 27 4.98 7.43 3.86
N CYS A 28 6.05 7.84 3.20
CA CYS A 28 7.30 8.23 3.87
C CYS A 28 7.12 9.50 4.72
N LEU A 29 6.27 10.42 4.26
CA LEU A 29 5.91 11.62 5.00
C LEU A 29 5.09 11.27 6.26
N ALA A 30 4.15 10.33 6.17
CA ALA A 30 3.39 9.84 7.32
C ALA A 30 4.30 9.15 8.35
N ALA A 31 5.28 8.37 7.90
CA ALA A 31 6.28 7.78 8.79
C ALA A 31 7.17 8.86 9.44
N SER A 32 7.61 9.85 8.66
CA SER A 32 8.43 10.98 9.12
C SER A 32 7.77 11.79 10.24
N ARG A 33 6.43 11.91 10.20
CA ARG A 33 5.61 12.55 11.25
C ARG A 33 5.73 11.88 12.64
N CYS A 34 6.17 10.62 12.68
CA CYS A 34 6.36 9.85 13.92
C CYS A 34 7.79 9.92 14.48
N VAL A 35 8.75 10.50 13.76
CA VAL A 35 10.18 10.46 14.13
C VAL A 35 10.56 11.51 15.18
N ARG A 36 10.20 12.78 14.96
CA ARG A 36 10.52 13.91 15.87
C ARG A 36 9.39 14.93 15.91
N LYS A 37 9.28 15.64 17.04
CA LYS A 37 8.28 16.72 17.22
C LYS A 37 8.45 17.86 16.19
N ALA A 38 9.68 18.26 15.89
CA ALA A 38 9.96 19.28 14.87
C ALA A 38 9.45 18.86 13.48
N TRP A 39 9.68 17.60 13.10
CA TRP A 39 9.23 17.06 11.82
C TRP A 39 7.71 16.99 11.74
N ARG A 40 7.06 16.51 12.81
CA ARG A 40 5.59 16.55 12.92
C ARG A 40 5.04 17.95 12.73
N ARG A 41 5.64 18.94 13.40
CA ARG A 41 5.21 20.33 13.33
C ARG A 41 5.36 20.90 11.90
N ALA A 42 6.52 20.73 11.28
CA ALA A 42 6.75 21.15 9.90
C ALA A 42 5.74 20.51 8.92
N ILE A 43 5.42 19.23 9.09
CA ILE A 43 4.44 18.50 8.28
C ILE A 43 3.01 19.02 8.51
N ASP A 44 2.60 19.19 9.76
CA ASP A 44 1.24 19.57 10.14
C ASP A 44 0.95 21.05 9.81
N GLU A 45 1.87 21.96 10.12
CA GLU A 45 1.74 23.41 9.83
C GLU A 45 1.75 23.69 8.33
N SER A 46 2.63 23.02 7.59
CA SER A 46 2.71 23.15 6.12
C SER A 46 1.69 22.27 5.38
N ARG A 47 0.84 21.53 6.11
CA ARG A 47 -0.21 20.65 5.56
C ARG A 47 0.29 19.69 4.46
N LEU A 48 1.49 19.14 4.66
CA LEU A 48 2.16 18.32 3.62
C LEU A 48 1.47 16.97 3.41
N LEU A 49 0.86 16.41 4.47
CA LEU A 49 0.05 15.20 4.36
C LEU A 49 -1.35 15.59 3.93
N ARG A 50 -1.71 15.26 2.69
CA ARG A 50 -3.12 15.26 2.32
C ARG A 50 -3.77 13.97 2.82
N ALA A 51 -4.77 14.13 3.68
CA ALA A 51 -5.49 13.01 4.26
C ALA A 51 -6.13 12.09 3.21
N ASP A 52 -6.51 12.62 2.05
CA ASP A 52 -7.09 11.85 0.93
C ASP A 52 -6.08 10.94 0.21
N LEU A 53 -4.78 11.18 0.36
CA LEU A 53 -3.71 10.38 -0.27
C LEU A 53 -3.13 9.30 0.65
N LEU A 54 -3.53 9.29 1.91
CA LEU A 54 -3.15 8.24 2.84
C LEU A 54 -4.30 7.24 2.91
N PRO A 55 -4.02 5.93 3.00
CA PRO A 55 -5.00 4.99 3.51
C PRO A 55 -5.32 5.37 4.96
N LEU A 56 -6.32 6.24 5.16
CA LEU A 56 -6.75 6.70 6.49
C LEU A 56 -7.30 5.55 7.35
N SER A 57 -7.71 4.45 6.71
CA SER A 57 -8.21 3.26 7.36
C SER A 57 -7.77 2.01 6.63
N LEU A 58 -7.21 1.05 7.36
CA LEU A 58 -7.01 -0.31 6.88
C LEU A 58 -8.36 -1.03 6.83
N ALA A 59 -8.82 -1.37 5.62
CA ALA A 59 -10.10 -2.05 5.45
C ALA A 59 -10.04 -3.51 5.92
N GLY A 60 -8.89 -4.16 5.72
CA GLY A 60 -8.62 -5.55 6.10
C GLY A 60 -7.30 -6.06 5.53
N ILE A 61 -7.03 -7.35 5.73
CA ILE A 61 -5.83 -8.07 5.31
C ILE A 61 -6.28 -9.31 4.54
N PHE A 62 -5.58 -9.62 3.44
CA PHE A 62 -5.74 -10.90 2.75
C PHE A 62 -4.70 -11.90 3.24
N MET A 63 -5.11 -13.13 3.49
CA MET A 63 -4.21 -14.22 3.87
C MET A 63 -4.38 -15.41 2.92
N GLN A 64 -3.25 -15.98 2.52
CA GLN A 64 -3.18 -17.14 1.63
C GLN A 64 -3.04 -18.40 2.46
N PHE A 65 -3.88 -19.40 2.19
CA PHE A 65 -3.82 -20.73 2.79
C PHE A 65 -3.68 -21.77 1.67
N GLU A 66 -2.82 -22.77 1.88
CA GLU A 66 -2.52 -23.81 0.86
C GLU A 66 -3.74 -24.65 0.48
N GLU A 67 -4.72 -24.78 1.36
CA GLU A 67 -5.94 -25.57 1.12
C GLU A 67 -7.08 -24.75 0.49
N HIS A 68 -6.90 -23.44 0.32
CA HIS A 68 -7.95 -22.54 -0.14
C HIS A 68 -7.68 -21.99 -1.54
N LYS A 69 -8.64 -22.24 -2.44
CA LYS A 69 -8.63 -21.74 -3.82
C LYS A 69 -8.49 -20.21 -3.91
N PHE A 70 -9.11 -19.48 -2.99
CA PHE A 70 -9.04 -18.03 -2.92
C PHE A 70 -8.43 -17.59 -1.59
N PRO A 71 -7.66 -16.49 -1.56
CA PRO A 71 -7.22 -15.84 -0.34
C PRO A 71 -8.41 -15.42 0.53
N GLU A 72 -8.27 -15.59 1.84
CA GLU A 72 -9.28 -15.16 2.80
C GLU A 72 -9.08 -13.70 3.19
N PHE A 73 -10.19 -12.95 3.30
CA PHE A 73 -10.18 -11.54 3.70
C PHE A 73 -10.63 -11.36 5.15
N PHE A 74 -9.74 -10.82 5.97
CA PHE A 74 -9.99 -10.52 7.38
C PHE A 74 -10.15 -9.02 7.56
N SER A 75 -11.24 -8.62 8.20
CA SER A 75 -11.53 -7.20 8.46
C SER A 75 -11.99 -6.99 9.90
N ARG A 76 -11.87 -5.75 10.39
CA ARG A 76 -12.46 -5.40 11.70
C ARG A 76 -13.98 -5.39 11.56
N PRO A 77 -14.75 -5.87 12.56
CA PRO A 77 -16.22 -5.88 12.50
C PRO A 77 -16.85 -4.50 12.24
N SER A 78 -16.17 -3.42 12.64
CA SER A 78 -16.58 -2.04 12.46
C SER A 78 -16.15 -1.42 11.11
N SER A 79 -15.42 -2.15 10.28
CA SER A 79 -15.02 -1.70 8.94
C SER A 79 -16.19 -1.75 7.97
N ARG A 80 -16.14 -0.95 6.89
CA ARG A 80 -17.13 -1.10 5.81
C ARG A 80 -17.00 -2.50 5.24
N LYS A 81 -18.13 -3.22 5.11
CA LYS A 81 -18.16 -4.54 4.50
C LYS A 81 -17.82 -4.44 3.02
N ILE A 82 -16.57 -4.74 2.69
CA ILE A 82 -16.15 -4.98 1.30
C ILE A 82 -16.43 -6.46 1.03
N ASN A 83 -17.17 -6.77 -0.03
CA ASN A 83 -17.25 -8.14 -0.51
C ASN A 83 -15.95 -8.46 -1.26
N ALA A 84 -14.94 -8.86 -0.49
CA ALA A 84 -13.59 -9.13 -0.94
C ALA A 84 -13.40 -10.55 -1.49
N ASN A 85 -14.49 -11.31 -1.68
CA ASN A 85 -14.42 -12.60 -2.35
C ASN A 85 -13.95 -12.40 -3.79
N LEU A 86 -12.91 -13.12 -4.20
CA LEU A 86 -12.30 -13.04 -5.53
C LEU A 86 -13.00 -13.97 -6.55
N ASP A 87 -14.22 -14.42 -6.25
CA ASP A 87 -15.07 -15.27 -7.08
C ASP A 87 -15.46 -14.70 -8.46
N PHE A 88 -15.22 -13.41 -8.69
CA PHE A 88 -15.47 -12.72 -9.96
C PHE A 88 -14.29 -12.76 -10.93
N LEU A 89 -13.17 -13.37 -10.53
CA LEU A 89 -12.01 -13.57 -11.41
C LEU A 89 -12.28 -14.69 -12.44
N PRO A 90 -11.70 -14.58 -13.64
CA PRO A 90 -11.89 -15.58 -14.68
C PRO A 90 -11.23 -16.91 -14.26
N PRO A 91 -11.86 -18.07 -14.57
CA PRO A 91 -11.28 -19.36 -14.29
C PRO A 91 -9.87 -19.49 -14.87
N ILE A 92 -8.93 -20.00 -14.07
CA ILE A 92 -7.58 -20.30 -14.54
C ILE A 92 -7.66 -21.54 -15.44
N THR A 93 -7.65 -21.35 -16.76
CA THR A 93 -7.59 -22.44 -17.74
C THR A 93 -6.15 -22.63 -18.19
N SER A 94 -5.50 -23.73 -17.82
CA SER A 94 -4.25 -24.16 -18.46
C SER A 94 -4.44 -25.49 -19.17
N SER A 95 -3.78 -25.63 -20.31
CA SER A 95 -3.81 -26.78 -21.22
C SER A 95 -3.15 -28.06 -20.69
N SER A 96 -2.73 -28.08 -19.43
CA SER A 96 -2.10 -29.23 -18.79
C SER A 96 -3.13 -29.99 -17.93
N GLU A 97 -3.22 -31.30 -18.14
CA GLU A 97 -4.16 -32.24 -17.49
C GLU A 97 -4.01 -32.36 -15.96
N ASP A 98 -3.09 -31.60 -15.36
CA ASP A 98 -2.94 -31.50 -13.91
C ASP A 98 -4.01 -30.54 -13.36
N GLN A 99 -5.21 -31.09 -13.22
CA GLN A 99 -6.42 -30.43 -12.73
C GLN A 99 -6.44 -30.28 -11.20
N MET A 100 -5.27 -30.33 -10.54
CA MET A 100 -5.15 -29.87 -9.17
C MET A 100 -5.25 -28.35 -9.17
N CYS A 101 -6.36 -27.86 -8.59
CA CYS A 101 -6.76 -26.48 -8.38
C CYS A 101 -5.58 -25.49 -8.39
N LYS A 102 -5.42 -24.73 -9.48
CA LYS A 102 -4.58 -23.54 -9.42
C LYS A 102 -5.27 -22.52 -8.53
N ASP A 103 -4.56 -22.12 -7.47
CA ASP A 103 -5.03 -21.13 -6.51
C ASP A 103 -4.86 -19.70 -7.04
N TYR A 104 -5.66 -18.78 -6.54
CA TYR A 104 -5.58 -17.37 -6.87
C TYR A 104 -4.60 -16.67 -5.92
N ASN A 105 -3.30 -16.82 -6.20
CA ASN A 105 -2.24 -16.28 -5.35
C ASN A 105 -2.11 -14.75 -5.49
N ILE A 106 -1.97 -14.06 -4.37
CA ILE A 106 -1.66 -12.62 -4.35
C ILE A 106 -0.14 -12.47 -4.41
N PHE A 107 0.37 -11.88 -5.50
CA PHE A 107 1.79 -11.62 -5.69
C PHE A 107 2.23 -10.28 -5.13
N ASP A 108 1.37 -9.26 -5.22
CA ASP A 108 1.64 -7.92 -4.71
C ASP A 108 0.34 -7.15 -4.41
N HIS A 109 0.45 -5.99 -3.78
CA HIS A 109 -0.67 -5.11 -3.49
C HIS A 109 -0.24 -3.63 -3.49
N CYS A 110 -1.13 -2.76 -3.95
CA CYS A 110 -0.89 -1.31 -3.95
C CYS A 110 -2.19 -0.53 -3.77
N ASN A 111 -2.28 0.31 -2.72
CA ASN A 111 -3.44 1.19 -2.47
C ASN A 111 -4.81 0.47 -2.52
N GLY A 112 -4.88 -0.78 -2.07
CA GLY A 112 -6.10 -1.60 -2.09
C GLY A 112 -6.36 -2.37 -3.39
N LEU A 113 -5.47 -2.22 -4.39
CA LEU A 113 -5.40 -3.12 -5.54
C LEU A 113 -4.53 -4.32 -5.21
N LEU A 114 -4.86 -5.47 -5.80
CA LEU A 114 -4.11 -6.72 -5.66
C LEU A 114 -3.59 -7.15 -7.02
N LEU A 115 -2.36 -7.66 -7.07
CA LEU A 115 -1.86 -8.40 -8.21
C LEU A 115 -2.10 -9.88 -7.95
N VAL A 116 -2.99 -10.50 -8.72
CA VAL A 116 -3.41 -11.89 -8.58
C VAL A 116 -3.21 -12.61 -9.91
N ASN A 117 -2.27 -13.56 -9.96
CA ASN A 117 -1.83 -14.18 -11.21
C ASN A 117 -1.53 -13.09 -12.28
N GLU A 118 -2.22 -13.16 -13.42
CA GLU A 118 -2.08 -12.23 -14.55
C GLU A 118 -3.09 -11.06 -14.49
N TYR A 119 -3.58 -10.69 -13.30
CA TYR A 119 -4.63 -9.67 -13.16
C TYR A 119 -4.32 -8.66 -12.07
N VAL A 120 -4.58 -7.39 -12.36
CA VAL A 120 -4.74 -6.34 -11.36
C VAL A 120 -6.20 -6.30 -10.94
N VAL A 121 -6.46 -6.51 -9.65
CA VAL A 121 -7.78 -6.70 -9.08
C VAL A 121 -8.11 -5.55 -8.14
N ASN A 122 -9.33 -5.01 -8.28
CA ASN A 122 -9.93 -4.09 -7.31
C ASN A 122 -11.09 -4.80 -6.59
N PRO A 123 -10.85 -5.39 -5.40
CA PRO A 123 -11.87 -6.10 -4.63
C PRO A 123 -13.04 -5.20 -4.22
N ALA A 124 -12.79 -3.90 -3.99
CA ALA A 124 -13.84 -2.96 -3.60
C ALA A 124 -14.88 -2.73 -4.70
N THR A 125 -14.46 -2.83 -5.97
CA THR A 125 -15.34 -2.63 -7.13
C THR A 125 -15.73 -3.93 -7.84
N ARG A 126 -15.18 -5.08 -7.41
CA ARG A 126 -15.31 -6.38 -8.11
C ARG A 126 -14.92 -6.29 -9.59
N ARG A 127 -13.81 -5.62 -9.87
CA ARG A 127 -13.25 -5.47 -11.22
C ARG A 127 -11.84 -6.00 -11.27
N TRP A 128 -11.45 -6.48 -12.42
CA TRP A 128 -10.09 -6.88 -12.74
C TRP A 128 -9.74 -6.40 -14.15
N ASP A 129 -8.45 -6.27 -14.41
CA ASP A 129 -7.88 -5.92 -15.71
C ASP A 129 -6.51 -6.62 -15.82
N PRO A 130 -6.07 -7.15 -16.98
CA PRO A 130 -4.68 -7.54 -17.15
C PRO A 130 -3.72 -6.40 -16.78
N PRO A 131 -2.54 -6.69 -16.20
CA PRO A 131 -1.51 -5.68 -15.99
C PRO A 131 -1.13 -5.07 -17.34
N HIS A 132 -0.95 -3.75 -17.36
CA HIS A 132 -0.58 -3.05 -18.60
C HIS A 132 0.73 -3.65 -19.16
N PRO A 133 0.79 -4.00 -20.46
CA PRO A 133 1.89 -4.77 -21.06
C PRO A 133 3.28 -4.08 -21.01
N ASP A 134 3.37 -2.83 -20.59
CA ASP A 134 4.57 -1.99 -20.75
C ASP A 134 5.51 -1.99 -19.53
N ARG A 135 5.38 -2.93 -18.59
CA ARG A 135 6.25 -3.00 -17.40
C ARG A 135 6.60 -4.40 -16.92
N LEU A 136 6.76 -5.35 -17.83
CA LEU A 136 7.60 -6.52 -17.51
C LEU A 136 9.05 -6.10 -17.73
N PRO A 137 9.92 -6.04 -16.71
CA PRO A 137 11.35 -6.02 -16.95
C PRO A 137 11.65 -7.31 -17.72
N THR A 138 12.19 -7.20 -18.92
CA THR A 138 12.59 -8.31 -19.79
C THR A 138 13.70 -9.20 -19.19
N ASP A 139 14.07 -9.01 -17.93
CA ASP A 139 15.41 -9.36 -17.45
C ASP A 139 15.38 -10.22 -16.16
N LEU A 140 14.31 -10.96 -15.87
CA LEU A 140 14.24 -11.87 -14.70
C LEU A 140 13.98 -13.35 -15.04
N TRP A 141 14.31 -13.76 -16.27
CA TRP A 141 14.45 -15.18 -16.62
C TRP A 141 15.74 -15.39 -17.43
N GLY A 142 16.88 -15.16 -16.77
CA GLY A 142 18.21 -15.58 -17.20
C GLY A 142 18.88 -16.37 -16.09
#